data_AF-A0A509LKA0-F1
#
_entry.id   AF-A0A509LKA0-F1
#
_cell.length_a   1.000
_cell.length_b   1.000
_cell.length_c   1.000
_cell.angle_alpha   90.00
_cell.angle_beta   90.00
_cell.angle_gamma   90.00
#
_symmetry.space_group_name_H-M   'P 1'
#
loop_
_entity.id
_entity.type
_entity.pdbx_description
1 polymer ?
#
loop_
_entity_poly.entity_id
_entity_poly.type
_entity_poly.pdbx_seq_one_letter_code
_entity_poly.pdbx_strand_id
1 'polypeptide(L)'
;MSYSHYLKSKRVIDDTEFDNLKEFTFRLFIESLKDGTPLGNLSGDEHSFPIIEDDYIGFNGVGENGYETASIQKDDTDYSFCKTAEKDYDKYVVALYHYIHLTGVAEFTSDGAYDDLAEGIAIANKIISDMM
;
A
#
# COMPACT_ATOMS: atom_id res chain seq x y z
N MET A 1 -10.77 14.23 -8.08
CA MET A 1 -10.70 14.84 -6.74
C MET A 1 -9.46 14.25 -6.05
N SER A 2 -9.19 14.50 -4.77
CA SER A 2 -8.10 13.85 -4.05
C SER A 2 -8.67 13.14 -2.84
N TYR A 3 -8.16 11.94 -2.54
CA TYR A 3 -8.54 11.17 -1.36
C TYR A 3 -7.39 11.11 -0.37
N SER A 4 -7.74 10.97 0.90
CA SER A 4 -6.85 10.87 2.02
C SER A 4 -7.02 9.50 2.64
N HIS A 5 -5.99 8.67 2.54
CA HIS A 5 -5.95 7.36 3.17
C HIS A 5 -5.15 7.42 4.45
N TYR A 6 -5.74 6.84 5.48
CA TYR A 6 -5.25 6.96 6.84
C TYR A 6 -5.11 5.58 7.44
N LEU A 7 -3.91 5.30 7.93
CA LEU A 7 -3.58 4.03 8.55
C LEU A 7 -3.05 4.30 9.96
N LYS A 8 -3.76 3.81 10.96
CA LYS A 8 -3.36 3.93 12.36
C LYS A 8 -2.91 2.58 12.89
N SER A 9 -1.62 2.44 13.15
CA SER A 9 -1.07 1.25 13.81
C SER A 9 -1.66 1.13 15.23
N LYS A 10 -2.10 -0.07 15.60
CA LYS A 10 -2.66 -0.39 16.93
C LYS A 10 -1.60 -1.00 17.86
N ARG A 11 -0.59 -1.63 17.26
CA ARG A 11 0.54 -2.27 17.93
C ARG A 11 1.70 -2.45 16.95
N VAL A 12 2.86 -2.78 17.49
CA VAL A 12 4.03 -3.21 16.70
C VAL A 12 3.67 -4.46 15.88
N ILE A 13 4.17 -4.50 14.65
CA ILE A 13 4.03 -5.63 13.72
C ILE A 13 5.09 -6.67 14.10
N ASP A 14 4.71 -7.92 14.32
CA ASP A 14 5.69 -8.97 14.59
C ASP A 14 6.47 -9.40 13.34
N ASP A 15 7.54 -10.18 13.51
CA ASP A 15 8.38 -10.62 12.40
C ASP A 15 7.60 -11.41 11.33
N THR A 16 6.68 -12.27 11.75
CA THR A 16 5.90 -13.11 10.83
C THR A 16 4.88 -12.27 10.05
N GLU A 17 4.20 -11.35 10.74
CA GLU A 17 3.27 -10.41 10.13
C GLU A 17 3.99 -9.49 9.15
N PHE A 18 5.18 -9.01 9.49
CA PHE A 18 5.97 -8.14 8.61
C PHE A 18 6.54 -8.90 7.41
N ASP A 19 6.99 -10.14 7.58
CA ASP A 19 7.41 -11.00 6.46
C ASP A 19 6.27 -11.25 5.47
N ASN A 20 5.05 -11.51 5.98
CA ASN A 20 3.87 -11.65 5.14
C ASN A 20 3.52 -10.34 4.41
N LEU A 21 3.69 -9.19 5.07
CA LEU A 21 3.50 -7.88 4.48
C LEU A 21 4.54 -7.58 3.37
N LYS A 22 5.80 -8.00 3.56
CA LYS A 22 6.84 -7.90 2.51
C LYS A 22 6.47 -8.76 1.31
N GLU A 23 6.05 -10.01 1.53
CA GLU A 23 5.60 -10.88 0.44
C GLU A 23 4.38 -10.29 -0.29
N PHE A 24 3.38 -9.81 0.46
CA PHE A 24 2.21 -9.15 -0.10
C PHE A 24 2.61 -7.95 -0.96
N THR A 25 3.49 -7.08 -0.44
CA THR A 25 3.95 -5.88 -1.16
C THR A 25 4.73 -6.24 -2.43
N PHE A 26 5.55 -7.29 -2.38
CA PHE A 26 6.23 -7.78 -3.58
C PHE A 26 5.22 -8.26 -4.64
N ARG A 27 4.20 -9.03 -4.27
CA ARG A 27 3.15 -9.47 -5.18
C ARG A 27 2.31 -8.30 -5.71
N LEU A 28 2.04 -7.31 -4.87
CA LEU A 28 1.37 -6.07 -5.23
C LEU A 28 2.15 -5.31 -6.30
N PHE A 29 3.48 -5.20 -6.14
CA PHE A 29 4.36 -4.61 -7.15
C PHE A 29 4.29 -5.38 -8.48
N ILE A 30 4.34 -6.71 -8.46
CA ILE A 30 4.20 -7.51 -9.69
C ILE A 30 2.84 -7.30 -10.37
N GLU A 31 1.75 -7.17 -9.61
CA GLU A 31 0.44 -6.87 -10.17
C GLU A 31 0.41 -5.47 -10.81
N SER A 32 1.03 -4.48 -10.15
CA SER A 32 1.15 -3.12 -10.67
C SER A 32 1.83 -3.03 -12.03
N LEU A 33 2.86 -3.88 -12.24
CA LEU A 33 3.55 -3.98 -13.54
C LEU A 33 2.67 -4.60 -14.62
N LYS A 34 1.85 -5.60 -14.29
CA LYS A 34 0.95 -6.28 -15.25
C LYS A 34 -0.19 -5.38 -15.70
N ASP A 35 -0.69 -4.56 -14.79
CA ASP A 35 -1.76 -3.60 -15.01
C ASP A 35 -1.30 -2.34 -15.77
N GLY A 36 0.02 -2.14 -15.91
CA GLY A 36 0.58 -0.97 -16.60
C GLY A 36 0.66 0.29 -15.70
N THR A 37 0.51 0.11 -14.39
CA THR A 37 0.58 1.17 -13.38
C THR A 37 1.77 0.92 -12.45
N PRO A 38 3.02 1.12 -12.90
CA PRO A 38 4.20 0.75 -12.12
C PRO A 38 4.29 1.57 -10.82
N LEU A 39 4.65 0.89 -9.73
CA LEU A 39 5.04 1.51 -8.47
C LEU A 39 6.56 1.70 -8.42
N GLY A 40 7.01 2.83 -7.89
CA GLY A 40 8.41 3.19 -7.74
C GLY A 40 8.84 3.29 -6.28
N ASN A 41 10.04 3.84 -6.08
CA ASN A 41 10.55 4.24 -4.78
C ASN A 41 9.69 5.38 -4.18
N LEU A 42 10.07 5.91 -3.02
CA LEU A 42 9.31 6.96 -2.33
C LEU A 42 9.17 8.26 -3.15
N SER A 43 10.13 8.53 -4.03
CA SER A 43 10.12 9.70 -4.91
C SER A 43 9.33 9.48 -6.21
N GLY A 44 8.93 8.25 -6.52
CA GLY A 44 8.28 7.91 -7.79
C GLY A 44 9.22 7.97 -9.00
N ASP A 45 10.53 7.74 -8.79
CA ASP A 45 11.53 7.82 -9.86
C ASP A 45 11.28 6.77 -10.94
N GLU A 46 11.54 7.12 -12.20
CA GLU A 46 11.50 6.15 -13.30
C GLU A 46 12.53 5.02 -13.10
N HIS A 47 12.17 3.81 -13.50
CA HIS A 47 13.02 2.61 -13.37
C HIS A 47 13.46 2.29 -11.94
N SER A 48 12.73 2.79 -10.94
CA SER A 48 12.92 2.46 -9.52
C SER A 48 11.95 1.35 -9.07
N PHE A 49 12.12 0.93 -7.82
CA PHE A 49 11.34 -0.14 -7.20
C PHE A 49 10.81 0.32 -5.84
N PRO A 50 9.67 -0.23 -5.37
CA PRO A 50 9.25 -0.11 -3.99
C PRO A 50 10.37 -0.47 -3.01
N ILE A 51 10.44 0.23 -1.89
CA ILE A 51 11.32 -0.14 -0.77
C ILE A 51 10.62 -1.25 0.02
N ILE A 52 11.30 -2.39 0.15
CA ILE A 52 10.85 -3.55 0.92
C ILE A 52 12.07 -4.03 1.73
N GLU A 53 12.24 -3.46 2.93
CA GLU A 53 13.37 -3.70 3.84
C GLU A 53 12.89 -4.38 5.14
N ASP A 54 13.78 -4.62 6.09
CA ASP A 54 13.49 -5.42 7.29
C ASP A 54 12.55 -4.73 8.29
N ASP A 55 12.50 -3.40 8.27
CA ASP A 55 11.70 -2.56 9.18
C ASP A 55 10.81 -1.54 8.45
N TYR A 56 10.90 -1.47 7.12
CA TYR A 56 10.21 -0.46 6.33
C TYR A 56 9.71 -0.97 4.98
N ILE A 57 8.49 -0.59 4.64
CA ILE A 57 7.90 -0.75 3.33
C ILE A 57 7.40 0.60 2.85
N GLY A 58 7.69 0.97 1.60
CA GLY A 58 7.11 2.17 1.02
C GLY A 58 7.23 2.25 -0.49
N PHE A 59 6.28 2.93 -1.11
CA PHE A 59 6.24 3.17 -2.55
C PHE A 59 5.48 4.44 -2.90
N ASN A 60 5.62 4.86 -4.16
CA ASN A 60 4.84 5.92 -4.78
C ASN A 60 4.47 5.50 -6.22
N GLY A 61 3.54 6.20 -6.86
CA GLY A 61 3.34 6.09 -8.30
C GLY A 61 4.56 6.60 -9.06
N VAL A 62 4.86 6.02 -10.23
CA VAL A 62 6.00 6.47 -11.06
C VAL A 62 5.62 7.67 -11.92
N GLY A 63 6.51 8.66 -12.00
CA GLY A 63 6.36 9.82 -12.90
C GLY A 63 5.09 10.62 -12.62
N GLU A 64 4.27 10.84 -13.65
CA GLU A 64 3.01 11.61 -13.56
C GLU A 64 1.93 10.97 -12.67
N ASN A 65 2.11 9.69 -12.32
CA ASN A 65 1.27 8.99 -11.37
C ASN A 65 1.74 9.19 -9.92
N GLY A 66 2.95 9.67 -9.67
CA GLY A 66 3.44 9.96 -8.32
C GLY A 66 2.71 11.13 -7.67
N TYR A 67 2.41 11.02 -6.38
CA TYR A 67 1.79 12.11 -5.63
C TYR A 67 2.27 12.17 -4.17
N GLU A 68 1.90 11.19 -3.36
CA GLU A 68 2.43 11.00 -2.00
C GLU A 68 2.82 9.54 -1.76
N THR A 69 3.74 9.36 -0.82
CA THR A 69 4.28 8.05 -0.45
C THR A 69 3.27 7.28 0.40
N ALA A 70 3.00 6.03 0.02
CA ALA A 70 2.38 5.05 0.89
C ALA A 70 3.49 4.28 1.62
N SER A 71 3.46 4.27 2.96
CA SER A 71 4.47 3.57 3.75
C SER A 71 3.93 2.91 5.02
N ILE A 72 4.64 1.88 5.47
CA ILE A 72 4.43 1.15 6.72
C ILE A 72 5.80 0.94 7.37
N GLN A 73 5.91 1.29 8.65
CA GLN A 73 7.10 1.02 9.45
C GLN A 73 6.76 0.00 10.55
N LYS A 74 7.62 -1.00 10.73
CA LYS A 74 7.36 -2.16 11.59
C LYS A 74 7.15 -1.83 13.06
N ASP A 75 8.05 -0.98 13.57
CA ASP A 75 8.12 -0.61 14.99
C ASP A 75 7.34 0.68 15.31
N ASP A 76 6.70 1.27 14.30
CA ASP A 76 5.94 2.50 14.49
C ASP A 76 4.48 2.21 14.84
N THR A 77 4.01 2.86 15.91
CA THR A 77 2.62 2.82 16.36
C THR A 77 1.88 4.13 16.05
N ASP A 78 2.54 5.03 15.33
CA ASP A 78 1.98 6.30 14.90
C ASP A 78 1.14 6.12 13.62
N TYR A 79 0.73 7.26 13.09
CA TYR A 79 -0.17 7.40 11.96
C TYR A 79 0.59 7.45 10.63
N SER A 80 0.27 6.53 9.73
CA SER A 80 0.62 6.63 8.32
C SER A 80 -0.50 7.33 7.56
N PHE A 81 -0.12 8.21 6.65
CA PHE A 81 -1.05 8.94 5.80
C PHE A 81 -0.53 8.96 4.36
N CYS A 82 -1.43 8.76 3.41
CA CYS A 82 -1.16 8.97 2.00
C CYS A 82 -2.34 9.70 1.37
N LYS A 83 -2.09 10.92 0.87
CA LYS A 83 -3.05 11.58 -0.01
C LYS A 83 -2.82 11.08 -1.42
N THR A 84 -3.86 10.83 -2.17
CA THR A 84 -3.77 10.50 -3.58
C THR A 84 -4.58 11.51 -4.37
N ALA A 85 -4.10 11.87 -5.56
CA ALA A 85 -4.84 12.74 -6.46
C ALA A 85 -5.79 11.94 -7.38
N GLU A 86 -6.38 10.85 -6.86
CA GLU A 86 -7.19 9.90 -7.65
C GLU A 86 -6.43 9.41 -8.89
N LYS A 87 -5.14 9.14 -8.68
CA LYS A 87 -4.23 8.64 -9.70
C LYS A 87 -4.33 7.13 -9.77
N ASP A 88 -3.95 6.53 -10.90
CA ASP A 88 -4.08 5.09 -11.10
C ASP A 88 -3.35 4.25 -10.04
N TYR A 89 -2.31 4.79 -9.39
CA TYR A 89 -1.57 4.07 -8.34
C TYR A 89 -2.35 3.97 -7.01
N ASP A 90 -3.40 4.77 -6.82
CA ASP A 90 -4.20 4.85 -5.60
C ASP A 90 -4.77 3.50 -5.17
N LYS A 91 -5.22 2.69 -6.13
CA LYS A 91 -5.71 1.33 -5.87
C LYS A 91 -4.68 0.43 -5.19
N TYR A 92 -3.38 0.65 -5.42
CA TYR A 92 -2.32 -0.11 -4.74
C TYR A 92 -2.07 0.42 -3.33
N VAL A 93 -2.25 1.72 -3.08
CA VAL A 93 -2.25 2.28 -1.71
C VAL A 93 -3.38 1.65 -0.90
N VAL A 94 -4.60 1.66 -1.45
CA VAL A 94 -5.77 1.03 -0.83
C VAL A 94 -5.53 -0.46 -0.59
N ALA A 95 -4.97 -1.19 -1.56
CA ALA A 95 -4.68 -2.60 -1.41
C ALA A 95 -3.70 -2.89 -0.25
N LEU A 96 -2.61 -2.12 -0.13
CA LEU A 96 -1.64 -2.24 0.95
C LEU A 96 -2.30 -1.98 2.32
N TYR A 97 -3.01 -0.86 2.45
CA TYR A 97 -3.63 -0.45 3.71
C TYR A 97 -4.78 -1.37 4.11
N HIS A 98 -5.53 -1.91 3.14
CA HIS A 98 -6.55 -2.91 3.37
C HIS A 98 -5.95 -4.22 3.91
N TYR A 99 -4.84 -4.69 3.33
CA TYR A 99 -4.19 -5.92 3.80
C TYR A 99 -3.77 -5.85 5.26
N ILE A 100 -3.02 -4.81 5.66
CA ILE A 100 -2.60 -4.65 7.06
C ILE A 100 -3.78 -4.36 8.01
N HIS A 101 -4.88 -3.80 7.51
CA HIS A 101 -6.10 -3.71 8.29
C HIS A 101 -6.70 -5.09 8.61
N LEU A 102 -6.71 -6.00 7.64
CA LEU A 102 -7.22 -7.37 7.81
C LEU A 102 -6.39 -8.22 8.79
N THR A 103 -5.09 -7.93 8.94
CA THR A 103 -4.26 -8.61 9.97
C THR A 103 -4.62 -8.16 11.39
N GLY A 104 -5.38 -7.08 11.53
CA GLY A 104 -5.76 -6.49 12.82
C GLY A 104 -4.66 -5.65 13.47
N VAL A 105 -3.50 -5.48 12.81
CA VAL A 105 -2.40 -4.66 13.33
C VAL A 105 -2.70 -3.16 13.20
N ALA A 106 -3.46 -2.77 12.18
CA ALA A 106 -3.79 -1.37 11.94
C ALA A 106 -5.28 -1.13 11.67
N GLU A 107 -5.71 0.12 11.79
CA GLU A 107 -7.01 0.61 11.35
C GLU A 107 -6.85 1.41 10.06
N PHE A 108 -7.55 1.00 9.00
CA PHE A 108 -7.59 1.73 7.74
C PHE A 108 -8.89 2.52 7.65
N THR A 109 -8.78 3.83 7.37
CA THR A 109 -9.90 4.71 7.07
C THR A 109 -9.56 5.57 5.85
N SER A 110 -10.58 6.03 5.13
CA SER A 110 -10.44 6.89 3.96
C SER A 110 -11.57 7.93 3.94
N ASP A 111 -11.31 9.10 3.37
CA ASP A 111 -12.36 10.10 3.05
C ASP A 111 -12.98 9.91 1.65
N GLY A 112 -12.53 8.89 0.89
CA GLY A 112 -13.15 8.46 -0.37
C GLY A 112 -14.42 7.62 -0.17
N ALA A 113 -15.22 7.48 -1.23
CA ALA A 113 -16.43 6.65 -1.21
C ALA A 113 -16.08 5.16 -1.41
N TYR A 114 -17.01 4.27 -1.07
CA TYR A 114 -16.79 2.82 -1.18
C TYR A 114 -16.38 2.39 -2.61
N ASP A 115 -17.02 2.96 -3.62
CA ASP A 115 -16.73 2.64 -5.02
C ASP A 115 -15.31 3.03 -5.42
N ASP A 116 -14.73 4.07 -4.82
CA ASP A 116 -13.34 4.49 -5.03
C ASP A 116 -12.34 3.46 -4.45
N LEU A 117 -12.74 2.74 -3.41
CA LEU A 117 -11.90 1.77 -2.72
C LEU A 117 -12.04 0.35 -3.27
N ALA A 118 -13.10 0.08 -4.03
CA ALA A 118 -13.50 -1.27 -4.42
C ALA A 118 -12.42 -2.00 -5.24
N GLU A 119 -11.75 -1.30 -6.16
CA GLU A 119 -10.69 -1.89 -6.99
C GLU A 119 -9.48 -2.30 -6.15
N GLY A 120 -8.99 -1.42 -5.26
CA GLY A 120 -7.87 -1.74 -4.38
C GLY A 120 -8.17 -2.89 -3.42
N ILE A 121 -9.40 -2.94 -2.88
CA ILE A 121 -9.88 -4.07 -2.06
C ILE A 121 -9.89 -5.37 -2.87
N ALA A 122 -10.35 -5.33 -4.12
CA ALA A 122 -10.36 -6.51 -4.99
C ALA A 122 -8.93 -7.01 -5.30
N ILE A 123 -7.99 -6.10 -5.56
CA ILE A 123 -6.57 -6.42 -5.76
C ILE A 123 -5.99 -7.11 -4.52
N ALA A 124 -6.22 -6.54 -3.33
CA ALA A 124 -5.74 -7.14 -2.08
C ALA A 124 -6.28 -8.55 -1.88
N ASN A 125 -7.59 -8.75 -2.03
CA ASN A 125 -8.22 -10.06 -1.85
C ASN A 125 -7.72 -11.11 -2.84
N LYS A 126 -7.46 -10.71 -4.09
CA LYS A 126 -6.85 -11.57 -5.10
C LYS A 126 -5.45 -12.04 -4.66
N ILE A 127 -4.59 -11.11 -4.24
CA ILE A 127 -3.21 -11.43 -3.81
C ILE A 127 -3.24 -12.34 -2.57
N ILE A 128 -4.10 -12.04 -1.59
CA ILE A 128 -4.27 -12.87 -0.39
C ILE A 128 -4.68 -14.30 -0.77
N SER A 129 -5.60 -14.45 -1.73
CA SER A 129 -6.00 -15.78 -2.21
C SER A 129 -4.87 -16.54 -2.89
N ASP A 130 -3.92 -15.85 -3.53
CA ASP A 130 -2.76 -16.46 -4.20
C ASP A 130 -1.60 -16.78 -3.24
N MET A 131 -1.69 -16.35 -1.97
CA MET A 131 -0.71 -16.62 -0.91
C MET A 131 -1.09 -17.85 -0.05
N MET A 132 -2.37 -18.27 -0.09
CA MET A 132 -2.90 -19.45 0.63
C MET A 132 -2.71 -20.75 -0.16
#